data_AF-A0A016TBS8-F1
#
_entry.id   AF-A0A016TBS8-F1
#
_cell.length_a   1.000
_cell.length_b   1.000
_cell.length_c   1.000
_cell.angle_alpha   90.00
_cell.angle_beta   90.00
_cell.angle_gamma   90.00
#
_symmetry.space_group_name_H-M   'P 1'
#
loop_
_entity.id
_entity.type
_entity.pdbx_description
1 polymer ?
#
loop_
_entity_poly.entity_id
_entity_poly.type
_entity_poly.pdbx_seq_one_letter_code
_entity_poly.pdbx_strand_id
1 'polypeptide(L)'
;MKLALLSVRVMVEQKLRKFALRQFCTTLALVSLSNPSEEESWKKVFFPLKTWKHKGKVSAFLKDAFEALWEKGGMKAKFQEIMERMHGHKFKEVVVTGHSFGGGVASLVAYDIVASGFLKKDKVTLFTLGQTMVGDKAFAEDYEKQVTDSYRIVRKGDFVAHLPGVVFGYEYNGKEIYYYEPGMDSDGESGFRTCERKDIKKEKCSGGQVEPVGFKQNEEYFNENVESFGKNCK
;
A
#
# COMPACT_ATOMS: atom_id res chain seq x y z
N MET A 1 -19.76 -4.46 -8.29
CA MET A 1 -18.55 -3.61 -8.17
C MET A 1 -17.49 -4.45 -7.47
N LYS A 2 -16.48 -4.98 -8.17
CA LYS A 2 -15.37 -5.72 -7.52
C LYS A 2 -14.53 -4.67 -6.82
N LEU A 3 -14.76 -4.45 -5.53
CA LEU A 3 -13.89 -3.57 -4.78
C LEU A 3 -12.67 -4.36 -4.31
N ALA A 4 -11.52 -3.92 -4.79
CA ALA A 4 -10.19 -4.30 -4.36
C ALA A 4 -9.67 -5.63 -4.90
N LEU A 5 -8.72 -5.54 -5.84
CA LEU A 5 -7.65 -6.52 -5.88
C LEU A 5 -6.80 -6.33 -4.62
N LEU A 6 -6.84 -7.30 -3.71
CA LEU A 6 -5.90 -7.38 -2.59
C LEU A 6 -4.61 -8.06 -3.10
N SER A 7 -3.80 -7.33 -3.87
CA SER A 7 -2.47 -7.80 -4.30
C SER A 7 -1.42 -7.21 -3.36
N VAL A 8 -0.67 -8.10 -2.69
CA VAL A 8 0.53 -7.73 -1.91
C VAL A 8 1.70 -8.51 -2.48
N ARG A 9 2.79 -7.82 -2.80
CA ARG A 9 3.99 -8.43 -3.39
C ARG A 9 5.22 -8.04 -2.59
N VAL A 10 6.15 -8.98 -2.46
CA VAL A 10 7.46 -8.78 -1.84
C VAL A 10 8.50 -9.26 -2.84
N MET A 11 9.25 -8.33 -3.42
CA MET A 11 10.23 -8.56 -4.48
C MET A 11 11.63 -8.39 -3.94
N VAL A 12 12.57 -9.29 -4.26
CA VAL A 12 13.97 -9.17 -3.87
C VAL A 12 14.80 -8.71 -5.07
N GLU A 13 15.38 -7.51 -5.03
CA GLU A 13 16.14 -6.95 -6.16
C GLU A 13 17.63 -7.29 -6.08
N GLN A 14 18.21 -7.89 -7.13
CA GLN A 14 19.61 -8.34 -7.12
C GLN A 14 20.58 -7.47 -7.95
N LYS A 15 20.16 -6.85 -9.08
CA LYS A 15 20.98 -5.92 -9.89
C LYS A 15 20.12 -4.92 -10.67
N LEU A 16 20.64 -3.70 -10.83
CA LEU A 16 19.98 -2.54 -11.44
C LEU A 16 19.58 -2.76 -12.91
N ARG A 17 18.35 -2.30 -13.21
CA ARG A 17 17.73 -1.95 -14.51
C ARG A 17 16.80 -3.00 -15.13
N LYS A 18 15.55 -2.50 -15.31
CA LYS A 18 14.45 -2.96 -16.17
C LYS A 18 13.44 -3.96 -15.58
N PHE A 19 12.90 -3.75 -14.38
CA PHE A 19 11.73 -4.55 -13.96
C PHE A 19 10.76 -3.80 -13.03
N ALA A 20 10.28 -2.62 -13.45
CA ALA A 20 9.12 -2.01 -12.82
C ALA A 20 7.78 -2.59 -13.33
N LEU A 21 7.76 -3.30 -14.47
CA LEU A 21 6.49 -3.64 -15.15
C LEU A 21 6.35 -5.09 -15.69
N ARG A 22 7.33 -6.00 -15.51
CA ARG A 22 7.29 -7.29 -16.26
C ARG A 22 7.42 -8.60 -15.49
N GLN A 23 7.60 -8.62 -14.16
CA GLN A 23 7.58 -9.89 -13.40
C GLN A 23 6.52 -9.84 -12.32
N PHE A 24 5.27 -9.92 -12.78
CA PHE A 24 4.10 -9.80 -11.94
C PHE A 24 3.48 -11.14 -11.56
N CYS A 25 4.22 -12.12 -11.04
CA CYS A 25 3.61 -13.39 -10.58
C CYS A 25 3.92 -13.79 -9.15
N THR A 26 2.94 -13.59 -8.25
CA THR A 26 2.63 -14.41 -7.06
C THR A 26 1.40 -13.86 -6.29
N THR A 27 0.80 -14.75 -5.50
CA THR A 27 -0.45 -14.75 -4.72
C THR A 27 -1.37 -13.53 -4.85
N LEU A 28 -2.33 -13.62 -5.78
CA LEU A 28 -3.54 -12.80 -5.75
C LEU A 28 -4.46 -13.36 -4.67
N ALA A 29 -4.73 -12.62 -3.62
CA ALA A 29 -5.89 -12.89 -2.78
C ALA A 29 -7.03 -12.01 -3.27
N LEU A 30 -8.08 -12.62 -3.82
CA LEU A 30 -9.32 -11.90 -4.05
C LEU A 30 -10.15 -12.01 -2.78
N VAL A 31 -10.06 -11.00 -1.90
CA VAL A 31 -11.07 -10.81 -0.87
C VAL A 31 -12.24 -10.12 -1.55
N SER A 32 -13.30 -10.89 -1.84
CA SER A 32 -14.53 -10.32 -2.40
C SER A 32 -15.22 -9.51 -1.31
N LEU A 33 -15.01 -8.18 -1.31
CA LEU A 33 -15.86 -7.26 -0.56
C LEU A 33 -17.26 -7.32 -1.19
N SER A 34 -18.23 -7.88 -0.47
CA SER A 34 -19.63 -7.90 -0.88
C SER A 34 -20.16 -6.46 -1.03
N ASN A 35 -21.06 -6.30 -2.00
CA ASN A 35 -21.53 -5.05 -2.60
C ASN A 35 -21.33 -3.77 -1.74
N PRO A 36 -20.51 -2.81 -2.19
CA PRO A 36 -20.15 -1.57 -1.47
C PRO A 36 -21.29 -0.53 -1.43
N SER A 37 -22.48 -0.86 -1.92
CA SER A 37 -23.66 0.02 -1.92
C SER A 37 -24.34 0.14 -0.56
N GLU A 38 -23.93 -0.65 0.43
CA GLU A 38 -24.45 -0.59 1.79
C GLU A 38 -23.42 0.06 2.72
N GLU A 39 -23.78 1.20 3.32
CA GLU A 39 -22.97 1.95 4.30
C GLU A 39 -22.46 1.06 5.45
N GLU A 40 -23.22 0.02 5.81
CA GLU A 40 -22.85 -0.98 6.81
C GLU A 40 -21.64 -1.84 6.40
N SER A 41 -21.44 -2.08 5.10
CA SER A 41 -20.29 -2.85 4.58
C SER A 41 -18.98 -2.11 4.86
N TRP A 42 -18.96 -0.79 4.62
CA TRP A 42 -17.79 0.05 4.84
C TRP A 42 -17.46 0.27 6.31
N LYS A 43 -18.47 0.38 7.17
CA LYS A 43 -18.27 0.46 8.62
C LYS A 43 -17.54 -0.78 9.15
N LYS A 44 -17.88 -1.97 8.67
CA LYS A 44 -17.20 -3.23 9.05
C LYS A 44 -15.77 -3.32 8.52
N VAL A 45 -15.50 -2.75 7.34
CA VAL A 45 -14.16 -2.74 6.75
C VAL A 45 -13.22 -1.81 7.52
N PHE A 46 -13.70 -0.66 7.96
CA PHE A 46 -12.85 0.38 8.54
C PHE A 46 -12.95 0.50 10.06
N PHE A 47 -13.92 -0.13 10.70
CA PHE A 47 -14.12 -0.03 12.15
C PHE A 47 -14.42 -1.38 12.79
N PRO A 48 -14.00 -1.58 14.05
CA PRO A 48 -13.18 -0.66 14.86
C PRO A 48 -11.69 -0.75 14.50
N LEU A 49 -10.92 0.26 14.93
CA LEU A 49 -9.46 0.16 14.99
C LEU A 49 -9.06 -0.89 16.06
N LYS A 50 -8.16 -1.80 15.71
CA LYS A 50 -7.64 -2.86 16.59
C LYS A 50 -6.18 -2.62 16.91
N THR A 51 -5.76 -2.98 18.12
CA THR A 51 -4.35 -2.92 18.51
C THR A 51 -3.48 -3.66 17.50
N TRP A 52 -2.48 -2.95 16.99
CA TRP A 52 -1.48 -3.52 16.10
C TRP A 52 -0.37 -4.17 16.91
N LYS A 53 0.15 -5.31 16.44
CA LYS A 53 1.13 -6.10 17.19
C LYS A 53 2.46 -5.39 17.45
N HIS A 54 2.77 -4.38 16.65
CA HIS A 54 3.91 -3.49 16.85
C HIS A 54 3.46 -2.28 17.68
N LYS A 55 2.98 -1.21 17.04
CA LYS A 55 2.52 -0.01 17.73
C LYS A 55 1.30 0.64 17.08
N GLY A 56 0.49 1.26 17.93
CA GLY A 56 -0.75 1.95 17.55
C GLY A 56 -1.89 0.97 17.28
N LYS A 57 -2.89 1.45 16.54
CA LYS A 57 -4.05 0.67 16.11
C LYS A 57 -4.24 0.77 14.61
N VAL A 58 -4.75 -0.29 14.00
CA VAL A 58 -4.97 -0.41 12.55
C VAL A 58 -6.39 -0.88 12.26
N SER A 59 -6.86 -0.70 11.02
CA SER A 59 -8.14 -1.27 10.56
C SER A 59 -8.23 -2.76 10.90
N ALA A 60 -9.36 -3.19 11.47
CA ALA A 60 -9.62 -4.60 11.73
C ALA A 60 -9.51 -5.44 10.45
N PHE A 61 -10.10 -4.97 9.35
CA PHE A 61 -10.03 -5.64 8.05
C PHE A 61 -8.60 -5.79 7.55
N LEU A 62 -7.79 -4.72 7.58
CA LEU A 62 -6.40 -4.78 7.12
C LEU A 62 -5.56 -5.71 8.00
N LYS A 63 -5.81 -5.72 9.31
CA LYS A 63 -5.16 -6.64 10.24
C LYS A 63 -5.54 -8.09 9.94
N ASP A 64 -6.82 -8.39 9.75
CA ASP A 64 -7.29 -9.75 9.45
C ASP A 64 -6.75 -10.23 8.11
N ALA A 65 -6.72 -9.35 7.10
CA ALA A 65 -6.12 -9.62 5.80
C ALA A 65 -4.59 -9.87 5.90
N PHE A 66 -3.88 -9.06 6.69
CA PHE A 66 -2.46 -9.30 6.99
C PHE A 66 -2.26 -10.67 7.64
N GLU A 67 -3.03 -11.02 8.67
CA GLU A 67 -2.90 -12.33 9.33
C GLU A 67 -3.18 -13.48 8.37
N ALA A 68 -4.25 -13.36 7.57
CA ALA A 68 -4.67 -14.40 6.64
C ALA A 68 -3.63 -14.65 5.53
N LEU A 69 -2.99 -13.60 5.02
CA LEU A 69 -2.05 -13.69 3.90
C LEU A 69 -0.60 -13.86 4.35
N TRP A 70 -0.15 -12.98 5.23
CA TRP A 70 1.23 -12.90 5.67
C TRP A 70 1.54 -14.01 6.67
N GLU A 71 0.82 -14.05 7.79
CA GLU A 71 1.16 -14.94 8.90
C GLU A 71 0.70 -16.38 8.67
N LYS A 72 -0.56 -16.56 8.25
CA LYS A 72 -1.19 -17.88 8.11
C LYS A 72 -1.16 -18.40 6.67
N GLY A 73 -1.18 -17.50 5.69
CA GLY A 73 -1.26 -17.81 4.25
C GLY A 73 0.06 -18.19 3.60
N GLY A 74 1.14 -18.34 4.38
CA GLY A 74 2.43 -18.83 3.90
C GLY A 74 3.32 -17.78 3.23
N MET A 75 2.87 -16.54 3.02
CA MET A 75 3.72 -15.50 2.43
C MET A 75 4.94 -15.20 3.31
N LYS A 76 4.77 -15.14 4.63
CA LYS A 76 5.88 -14.93 5.58
C LYS A 76 6.89 -16.08 5.53
N ALA A 77 6.40 -17.32 5.56
CA ALA A 77 7.26 -18.50 5.45
C ALA A 77 8.03 -18.52 4.12
N LYS A 78 7.36 -18.19 3.01
CA LYS A 78 8.01 -18.12 1.69
C LYS A 78 9.05 -17.01 1.61
N PHE A 79 8.75 -15.85 2.20
CA PHE A 79 9.69 -14.76 2.33
C PHE A 79 10.93 -15.20 3.11
N GLN A 80 10.76 -15.82 4.28
CA GLN A 80 11.88 -16.33 5.09
C GLN A 80 12.73 -17.34 4.31
N GLU A 81 12.10 -18.29 3.62
CA GLU A 81 12.80 -19.27 2.76
C GLU A 81 13.64 -18.58 1.67
N ILE A 82 13.08 -17.55 1.01
CA ILE A 82 13.82 -16.76 0.02
C ILE A 82 15.00 -16.05 0.69
N MET A 83 14.79 -15.43 1.84
CA MET A 83 15.85 -14.72 2.58
C MET A 83 16.98 -15.65 3.03
N GLU A 84 16.66 -16.87 3.47
CA GLU A 84 17.63 -17.90 3.84
C GLU A 84 18.44 -18.38 2.62
N ARG A 85 17.78 -18.64 1.49
CA ARG A 85 18.48 -19.00 0.23
C ARG A 85 19.38 -17.87 -0.27
N MET A 86 19.02 -16.63 0.04
CA MET A 86 19.79 -15.45 -0.30
C MET A 86 20.88 -15.11 0.73
N HIS A 87 20.96 -15.84 1.85
CA HIS A 87 21.96 -15.60 2.88
C HIS A 87 23.38 -15.81 2.30
N GLY A 88 24.21 -14.76 2.37
CA GLY A 88 25.54 -14.73 1.73
C GLY A 88 25.56 -14.21 0.29
N HIS A 89 24.40 -14.05 -0.37
CA HIS A 89 24.28 -13.42 -1.68
C HIS A 89 23.97 -11.92 -1.56
N LYS A 90 24.56 -11.09 -2.44
CA LYS A 90 24.30 -9.65 -2.47
C LYS A 90 22.98 -9.36 -3.19
N PHE A 91 21.94 -9.02 -2.42
CA PHE A 91 20.75 -8.32 -2.93
C PHE A 91 20.78 -6.85 -2.48
N LYS A 92 20.09 -5.99 -3.22
CA LYS A 92 20.06 -4.55 -2.95
C LYS A 92 19.05 -4.21 -1.87
N GLU A 93 17.81 -4.61 -2.10
CA GLU A 93 16.66 -4.30 -1.27
C GLU A 93 15.51 -5.29 -1.52
N VAL A 94 14.55 -5.24 -0.62
CA VAL A 94 13.24 -5.87 -0.76
C VAL A 94 12.20 -4.79 -0.99
N VAL A 95 11.43 -4.96 -2.05
CA VAL A 95 10.39 -4.03 -2.43
C VAL A 95 9.02 -4.63 -2.17
N VAL A 96 8.22 -3.96 -1.36
CA VAL A 96 6.86 -4.35 -1.02
C VAL A 96 5.89 -3.45 -1.78
N THR A 97 4.82 -4.01 -2.34
CA THR A 97 3.82 -3.22 -3.08
C THR A 97 2.42 -3.77 -2.97
N GLY A 98 1.44 -2.90 -3.21
CA GLY A 98 0.03 -3.23 -3.35
C GLY A 98 -0.81 -2.05 -3.84
N HIS A 99 -2.01 -2.35 -4.31
CA HIS A 99 -3.00 -1.38 -4.78
C HIS A 99 -4.21 -1.32 -3.85
N SER A 100 -4.83 -0.15 -3.68
CA SER A 100 -6.07 0.01 -2.90
C SER A 100 -5.90 -0.53 -1.46
N PHE A 101 -6.78 -1.42 -1.01
CA PHE A 101 -6.65 -2.15 0.26
C PHE A 101 -5.37 -3.00 0.33
N GLY A 102 -4.90 -3.52 -0.81
CA GLY A 102 -3.63 -4.25 -0.91
C GLY A 102 -2.44 -3.35 -0.57
N GLY A 103 -2.51 -2.06 -0.88
CA GLY A 103 -1.51 -1.08 -0.43
C GLY A 103 -1.49 -0.93 1.09
N GLY A 104 -2.66 -0.99 1.74
CA GLY A 104 -2.76 -0.98 3.20
C GLY A 104 -2.14 -2.22 3.84
N VAL A 105 -2.42 -3.42 3.30
CA VAL A 105 -1.79 -4.66 3.78
C VAL A 105 -0.29 -4.68 3.48
N ALA A 106 0.13 -4.18 2.32
CA ALA A 106 1.53 -4.02 1.95
C ALA A 106 2.29 -3.12 2.96
N SER A 107 1.66 -2.05 3.45
CA SER A 107 2.20 -1.24 4.55
C SER A 107 2.41 -2.05 5.83
N LEU A 108 1.43 -2.89 6.23
CA LEU A 108 1.56 -3.75 7.41
C LEU A 108 2.67 -4.79 7.23
N VAL A 109 2.81 -5.37 6.04
CA VAL A 109 3.89 -6.32 5.69
C VAL A 109 5.26 -5.65 5.76
N ALA A 110 5.44 -4.49 5.12
CA ALA A 110 6.70 -3.75 5.15
C ALA A 110 7.11 -3.39 6.59
N TYR A 111 6.15 -2.93 7.40
CA TYR A 111 6.38 -2.68 8.83
C TYR A 111 6.79 -3.98 9.55
N ASP A 112 6.06 -5.08 9.34
CA ASP A 112 6.39 -6.35 10.02
C ASP A 112 7.79 -6.87 9.66
N ILE A 113 8.21 -6.73 8.41
CA ILE A 113 9.54 -7.13 7.94
C ILE A 113 10.63 -6.43 8.77
N VAL A 114 10.52 -5.11 8.93
CA VAL A 114 11.53 -4.32 9.66
C VAL A 114 11.41 -4.52 11.16
N ALA A 115 10.21 -4.40 11.72
CA ALA A 115 10.00 -4.43 13.16
C ALA A 115 10.22 -5.82 13.79
N SER A 116 9.99 -6.90 13.03
CA SER A 116 10.35 -8.25 13.47
C SER A 116 11.85 -8.58 13.27
N GLY A 117 12.64 -7.64 12.75
CA GLY A 117 14.08 -7.81 12.56
C GLY A 117 14.49 -8.70 11.40
N PHE A 118 13.58 -9.01 10.46
CA PHE A 118 13.93 -9.79 9.27
C PHE A 118 14.89 -9.04 8.36
N LEU A 119 14.68 -7.73 8.21
CA LEU A 119 15.55 -6.84 7.44
C LEU A 119 15.73 -5.51 8.16
N LYS A 120 16.85 -4.85 7.88
CA LYS A 120 17.06 -3.46 8.28
C LYS A 120 16.18 -2.53 7.44
N LYS A 121 15.82 -1.37 8.01
CA LYS A 121 14.98 -0.36 7.36
C LYS A 121 15.48 0.10 5.98
N ASP A 122 16.79 0.19 5.78
CA ASP A 122 17.44 0.59 4.51
C ASP A 122 17.41 -0.51 3.43
N LYS A 123 16.81 -1.66 3.75
CA LYS A 123 16.63 -2.79 2.84
C LYS A 123 15.17 -3.03 2.49
N VAL A 124 14.26 -2.17 2.91
CA VAL A 124 12.82 -2.32 2.65
C VAL A 124 12.28 -1.04 2.06
N THR A 125 11.85 -1.14 0.80
CA THR A 125 11.14 -0.06 0.09
C THR A 125 9.68 -0.47 -0.09
N LEU A 126 8.75 0.44 0.19
CA LEU A 126 7.34 0.28 -0.10
C LEU A 126 6.92 1.26 -1.19
N PHE A 127 6.28 0.77 -2.24
CA PHE A 127 5.54 1.61 -3.19
C PHE A 127 4.10 1.10 -3.33
N THR A 128 3.11 1.96 -3.22
CA THR A 128 1.69 1.56 -3.33
C THR A 128 0.91 2.47 -4.25
N LEU A 129 -0.15 1.93 -4.87
CA LEU A 129 -1.04 2.67 -5.76
C LEU A 129 -2.39 2.84 -5.06
N GLY A 130 -2.84 4.07 -4.78
CA GLY A 130 -4.17 4.33 -4.21
C GLY A 130 -4.37 3.71 -2.82
N GLN A 131 -3.31 3.61 -2.02
CA GLN A 131 -3.37 2.98 -0.70
C GLN A 131 -4.35 3.69 0.24
N THR A 132 -5.30 2.91 0.80
CA THR A 132 -6.17 3.36 1.90
C THR A 132 -5.38 3.66 3.19
N MET A 133 -5.91 4.53 4.05
CA MET A 133 -5.33 4.80 5.36
C MET A 133 -5.35 3.54 6.24
N VAL A 134 -4.27 3.30 6.98
CA VAL A 134 -4.03 1.99 7.62
C VAL A 134 -4.40 1.98 9.09
N GLY A 135 -4.09 3.05 9.81
CA GLY A 135 -4.24 3.08 11.26
C GLY A 135 -4.24 4.48 11.84
N ASP A 136 -4.16 4.52 13.17
CA ASP A 136 -4.15 5.76 13.94
C ASP A 136 -2.82 6.51 13.87
N LYS A 137 -2.78 7.68 14.50
CA LYS A 137 -1.58 8.52 14.58
C LYS A 137 -0.40 7.79 15.24
N ALA A 138 -0.64 6.99 16.27
CA ALA A 138 0.41 6.24 16.95
C ALA A 138 1.04 5.18 16.04
N PHE A 139 0.23 4.53 15.21
CA PHE A 139 0.70 3.65 14.14
C PHE A 139 1.51 4.44 13.10
N ALA A 140 0.96 5.54 12.57
CA ALA A 140 1.60 6.32 11.51
C ALA A 140 2.98 6.87 11.91
N GLU A 141 3.10 7.41 13.13
CA GLU A 141 4.35 7.97 13.64
C GLU A 141 5.42 6.91 13.93
N ASP A 142 5.02 5.70 14.32
CA ASP A 142 5.98 4.61 14.52
C ASP A 142 6.37 3.95 13.20
N TYR A 143 5.38 3.78 12.30
CA TYR A 143 5.58 3.27 10.96
C TYR A 143 6.67 4.02 10.20
N GLU A 144 6.67 5.36 10.21
CA GLU A 144 7.69 6.18 9.52
C GLU A 144 9.11 6.00 10.07
N LYS A 145 9.26 5.51 11.30
CA LYS A 145 10.58 5.20 11.88
C LYS A 145 11.12 3.87 11.37
N GLN A 146 10.23 2.95 11.00
CA GLN A 146 10.57 1.60 10.56
C GLN A 146 10.68 1.52 9.04
N VAL A 147 9.70 2.05 8.31
CA VAL A 147 9.65 1.99 6.84
C VAL A 147 9.96 3.39 6.29
N THR A 148 11.25 3.70 6.17
CA THR A 148 11.73 5.04 5.78
C THR A 148 11.50 5.33 4.30
N ASP A 149 11.61 4.31 3.45
CA ASP A 149 11.37 4.39 2.01
C ASP A 149 9.95 3.92 1.69
N SER A 150 8.96 4.73 2.08
CA SER A 150 7.54 4.45 1.88
C SER A 150 6.87 5.50 1.01
N TYR A 151 6.42 5.08 -0.17
CA TYR A 151 5.87 5.93 -1.21
C TYR A 151 4.45 5.50 -1.58
N ARG A 152 3.47 6.36 -1.30
CA ARG A 152 2.08 6.24 -1.73
C ARG A 152 1.87 7.03 -3.00
N ILE A 153 1.67 6.36 -4.13
CA ILE A 153 1.33 6.98 -5.39
C ILE A 153 -0.18 7.21 -5.39
N VAL A 154 -0.58 8.46 -5.55
CA VAL A 154 -1.98 8.89 -5.53
C VAL A 154 -2.24 9.72 -6.77
N ARG A 155 -3.32 9.41 -7.50
CA ARG A 155 -3.75 10.23 -8.64
C ARG A 155 -4.85 11.20 -8.23
N LYS A 156 -4.98 12.29 -8.98
CA LYS A 156 -6.10 13.23 -8.86
C LYS A 156 -7.44 12.50 -8.94
N GLY A 157 -8.33 12.78 -7.99
CA GLY A 157 -9.68 12.21 -7.93
C GLY A 157 -9.79 10.80 -7.35
N ASP A 158 -8.70 10.15 -6.92
CA ASP A 158 -8.78 8.86 -6.23
C ASP A 158 -9.19 9.03 -4.75
N PHE A 159 -10.41 8.63 -4.45
CA PHE A 159 -10.97 8.71 -3.09
C PHE A 159 -10.44 7.64 -2.14
N VAL A 160 -9.99 6.49 -2.66
CA VAL A 160 -9.57 5.35 -1.82
C VAL A 160 -8.38 5.74 -0.94
N ALA A 161 -7.48 6.59 -1.46
CA ALA A 161 -6.31 7.09 -0.74
C ALA A 161 -6.64 7.88 0.54
N HIS A 162 -7.89 8.34 0.66
CA HIS A 162 -8.41 9.16 1.74
C HIS A 162 -9.38 8.43 2.67
N LEU A 163 -9.77 7.20 2.31
CA LEU A 163 -10.59 6.36 3.17
C LEU A 163 -9.74 5.76 4.29
N PRO A 164 -10.24 5.65 5.52
CA PRO A 164 -11.59 6.07 5.97
C PRO A 164 -11.71 7.57 6.22
N GLY A 165 -10.59 8.22 6.52
CA GLY A 165 -10.49 9.65 6.75
C GLY A 165 -10.07 10.01 8.18
N VAL A 166 -9.47 11.18 8.33
CA VAL A 166 -8.92 11.68 9.60
C VAL A 166 -9.97 11.91 10.69
N VAL A 167 -11.20 12.26 10.30
CA VAL A 167 -12.34 12.43 11.22
C VAL A 167 -12.63 11.13 12.00
N PHE A 168 -12.28 10.00 11.43
CA PHE A 168 -12.50 8.69 12.04
C PHE A 168 -11.30 8.17 12.84
N GLY A 169 -10.33 9.04 13.17
CA GLY A 169 -9.16 8.70 13.98
C GLY A 169 -8.03 8.01 13.21
N TYR A 170 -8.10 7.97 11.88
CA TYR A 170 -7.01 7.51 11.02
C TYR A 170 -6.00 8.62 10.74
N GLU A 171 -4.76 8.26 10.47
CA GLU A 171 -3.70 9.17 10.02
C GLU A 171 -3.02 8.60 8.77
N TYR A 172 -2.55 9.47 7.87
CA TYR A 172 -1.76 9.03 6.72
C TYR A 172 -0.43 8.42 7.18
N ASN A 173 0.16 7.52 6.39
CA ASN A 173 1.47 6.94 6.67
C ASN A 173 2.33 6.96 5.40
N GLY A 174 3.64 7.20 5.55
CA GLY A 174 4.56 7.30 4.41
C GLY A 174 4.43 8.63 3.65
N LYS A 175 5.28 8.79 2.63
CA LYS A 175 5.28 9.95 1.74
C LYS A 175 4.27 9.76 0.63
N GLU A 176 3.63 10.84 0.21
CA GLU A 176 2.74 10.84 -0.95
C GLU A 176 3.48 11.33 -2.19
N ILE A 177 3.28 10.64 -3.30
CA ILE A 177 3.63 11.06 -4.66
C ILE A 177 2.29 11.32 -5.37
N TYR A 178 1.89 12.59 -5.40
CA TYR A 178 0.61 13.02 -5.93
C TYR A 178 0.70 13.46 -7.38
N TYR A 179 0.07 12.71 -8.28
CA TYR A 179 -0.09 13.06 -9.69
C TYR A 179 -1.34 13.93 -9.87
N TYR A 180 -1.13 15.18 -10.24
CA TYR A 180 -2.19 16.19 -10.29
C TYR A 180 -2.81 16.34 -11.70
N GLU A 181 -2.19 15.77 -12.73
CA GLU A 181 -2.74 15.71 -14.08
C GLU A 181 -3.55 14.43 -14.31
N PRO A 182 -4.67 14.49 -15.06
CA PRO A 182 -5.33 13.29 -15.57
C PRO A 182 -4.37 12.37 -16.33
N GLY A 183 -4.58 11.05 -16.28
CA GLY A 183 -3.71 10.07 -16.96
C GLY A 183 -2.35 9.82 -16.29
N MET A 184 -1.97 10.65 -15.31
CA MET A 184 -0.66 10.59 -14.63
C MET A 184 0.53 10.76 -15.58
N ASP A 185 0.36 11.58 -16.62
CA ASP A 185 1.44 11.90 -17.55
C ASP A 185 2.58 12.62 -16.82
N SER A 186 3.79 12.07 -16.91
CA SER A 186 4.98 12.61 -16.28
C SER A 186 6.23 12.27 -17.08
N ASP A 187 7.16 13.22 -17.16
CA ASP A 187 8.51 13.04 -17.69
C ASP A 187 9.52 12.60 -16.60
N GLY A 188 9.05 12.39 -15.37
CA GLY A 188 9.87 12.10 -14.19
C GLY A 188 10.37 13.32 -13.44
N GLU A 189 10.16 14.54 -13.96
CA GLU A 189 10.53 15.81 -13.32
C GLU A 189 9.30 16.69 -13.01
N SER A 190 8.25 16.56 -13.82
CA SER A 190 7.00 17.31 -13.76
C SER A 190 5.78 16.37 -13.79
N GLY A 191 4.59 16.89 -13.46
CA GLY A 191 3.33 16.11 -13.46
C GLY A 191 3.00 15.43 -12.13
N PHE A 192 3.90 15.48 -11.14
CA PHE A 192 3.63 15.02 -9.77
C PHE A 192 4.25 15.92 -8.70
N ARG A 193 3.85 15.71 -7.45
CA ARG A 193 4.40 16.38 -6.25
C ARG A 193 4.72 15.37 -5.18
N THR A 194 5.81 15.58 -4.47
CA THR A 194 6.14 14.81 -3.27
C THR A 194 5.66 15.56 -2.04
N CYS A 195 4.85 14.89 -1.22
CA CYS A 195 4.28 15.41 0.01
C CYS A 195 4.70 14.55 1.20
N GLU A 196 5.37 15.17 2.18
CA GLU A 196 5.60 14.52 3.47
C GLU A 196 4.26 14.31 4.20
N ARG A 197 4.16 13.29 5.06
CA ARG A 197 2.90 12.93 5.73
C ARG A 197 2.18 14.11 6.39
N LYS A 198 2.94 14.95 7.09
CA LYS A 198 2.42 16.13 7.80
C LYS A 198 1.82 17.19 6.85
N ASP A 199 2.19 17.14 5.57
CA ASP A 199 1.84 18.11 4.55
C ASP A 199 0.71 17.61 3.61
N ILE A 200 0.33 16.32 3.66
CA ILE A 200 -0.70 15.73 2.78
C ILE A 200 -2.05 16.47 2.84
N LYS A 201 -2.40 17.06 3.98
CA LYS A 201 -3.65 17.84 4.16
C LYS A 201 -3.57 19.28 3.65
N LYS A 202 -2.39 19.74 3.23
CA LYS A 202 -2.20 21.11 2.74
C LYS A 202 -2.63 21.23 1.29
N GLU A 203 -2.89 22.47 0.88
CA GLU A 203 -3.10 22.81 -0.53
C GLU A 203 -1.92 22.28 -1.37
N LYS A 204 -2.24 21.67 -2.52
CA LYS A 204 -1.33 21.04 -3.51
C LYS A 204 -0.97 19.57 -3.29
N CYS A 205 -1.35 18.96 -2.17
CA CYS A 205 -1.32 17.50 -2.00
C CYS A 205 -2.72 16.91 -2.23
N SER A 206 -2.84 15.59 -2.32
CA SER A 206 -4.13 14.96 -2.65
C SER A 206 -5.20 15.23 -1.58
N GLY A 207 -4.80 15.38 -0.31
CA GLY A 207 -5.70 15.64 0.81
C GLY A 207 -6.34 17.04 0.81
N GLY A 208 -5.85 17.96 -0.04
CA GLY A 208 -6.40 19.29 -0.24
C GLY A 208 -7.24 19.43 -1.52
N GLN A 209 -7.56 18.34 -2.22
CA GLN A 209 -8.36 18.40 -3.44
C GLN A 209 -9.82 18.81 -3.15
N VAL A 210 -10.38 19.66 -4.02
CA VAL A 210 -11.75 20.21 -3.91
C VAL A 210 -12.70 19.71 -5.00
N GLU A 211 -12.18 19.05 -6.04
CA GLU A 211 -13.00 18.42 -7.08
C GLU A 211 -13.73 17.19 -6.52
N PRO A 212 -14.93 16.84 -7.02
CA PRO A 212 -15.69 15.70 -6.54
C PRO A 212 -14.87 14.41 -6.66
N VAL A 213 -14.43 13.90 -5.52
CA VAL A 213 -13.66 12.67 -5.43
C VAL A 213 -14.62 11.49 -5.64
N GLY A 214 -14.30 10.58 -6.55
CA GLY A 214 -15.23 9.54 -7.01
C GLY A 214 -14.66 8.13 -6.88
N PHE A 215 -15.55 7.13 -6.98
CA PHE A 215 -15.15 5.72 -7.07
C PHE A 215 -14.79 5.27 -8.50
N LYS A 216 -14.80 6.18 -9.48
CA LYS A 216 -14.54 5.86 -10.89
C LYS A 216 -13.05 5.79 -11.16
N GLN A 217 -12.61 4.75 -11.88
CA GLN A 217 -11.25 4.57 -12.39
C GLN A 217 -10.16 4.48 -11.30
N ASN A 218 -10.51 4.11 -10.06
CA ASN A 218 -9.52 3.93 -8.98
C ASN A 218 -8.56 2.74 -9.27
N GLU A 219 -8.89 1.94 -10.27
CA GLU A 219 -8.12 0.88 -10.88
C GLU A 219 -7.16 1.34 -11.99
N GLU A 220 -7.22 2.59 -12.45
CA GLU A 220 -6.37 3.11 -13.52
C GLU A 220 -5.23 3.96 -12.95
N TYR A 221 -4.00 3.53 -13.19
CA TYR A 221 -2.78 4.25 -12.85
C TYR A 221 -1.83 4.20 -14.04
N PHE A 222 -1.26 5.35 -14.43
CA PHE A 222 -0.37 5.47 -15.61
C PHE A 222 -1.01 4.97 -16.91
N ASN A 223 -2.28 5.29 -17.14
CA ASN A 223 -3.10 4.82 -18.27
C ASN A 223 -3.22 3.28 -18.38
N GLU A 224 -2.90 2.55 -17.31
CA GLU A 224 -2.98 1.10 -17.24
C GLU A 224 -4.00 0.67 -16.17
N ASN A 225 -4.80 -0.34 -16.47
CA ASN A 225 -5.67 -0.96 -15.47
C ASN A 225 -4.84 -1.89 -14.58
N VAL A 226 -4.58 -1.48 -13.34
CA VAL A 226 -3.68 -2.22 -12.44
C VAL A 226 -4.32 -3.48 -11.86
N GLU A 227 -5.64 -3.64 -11.97
CA GLU A 227 -6.29 -4.90 -11.65
C GLU A 227 -5.96 -6.02 -12.64
N SER A 228 -5.46 -5.68 -13.82
CA SER A 228 -4.94 -6.67 -14.77
C SER A 228 -3.61 -7.28 -14.32
N PHE A 229 -2.86 -6.58 -13.45
CA PHE A 229 -1.54 -7.01 -13.02
C PHE A 229 -1.61 -8.31 -12.21
N GLY A 230 -1.05 -9.39 -12.76
CA GLY A 230 -1.04 -10.72 -12.13
C GLY A 230 -2.20 -11.64 -12.52
N LYS A 231 -3.15 -11.22 -13.38
CA LYS A 231 -4.18 -12.12 -13.93
C LYS A 231 -3.63 -13.16 -14.91
N ASN A 232 -2.48 -12.89 -15.55
CA ASN A 232 -1.87 -13.74 -16.58
C ASN A 232 -0.63 -14.49 -16.10
N CYS A 233 -0.65 -14.96 -14.85
CA CYS A 233 0.44 -15.76 -14.31
C CYS A 233 0.36 -17.20 -14.76
N LYS A 234 1.35 -17.64 -15.53
CA LYS A 234 1.63 -19.05 -15.81
C LYS A 234 2.40 -19.68 -14.66
#